data_AF-A0A2L2YL13-F1
#
_entry.id   AF-A0A2L2YL13-F1
#
_cell.length_a   1.000
_cell.length_b   1.000
_cell.length_c   1.000
_cell.angle_alpha   90.00
_cell.angle_beta   90.00
_cell.angle_gamma   90.00
#
_symmetry.space_group_name_H-M   'P 1'
#
loop_
_entity.id
_entity.type
_entity.pdbx_description
1 polymer ?
#
loop_
_entity_poly.entity_id
_entity_poly.type
_entity_poly.pdbx_seq_one_letter_code
_entity_poly.pdbx_strand_id
1 'polypeptide(L)'
;RWPLATYYSKDTGACEVYYKYQFSYYLTVSITLYFLPVFLMITAYSLILWKLWISEVPGERNTQNINVQYRARKKVIKMVFVVLLAFIMCWTPFEALVLLQTFPEQFQEPEWLENFKWLAYFFAYANSFINPIIYGGIYKTFRDGFCLVLKCGFRRNGYNRHPRSRMTF
;
A
#
# COMPACT_ATOMS: atom_id res chain seq x y z
N ARG A 1 -16.98 18.46 -13.97
CA ARG A 1 -17.84 19.49 -13.32
C ARG A 1 -19.04 18.74 -12.77
N TRP A 2 -19.21 18.69 -11.45
CA TRP A 2 -20.34 17.98 -10.81
C TRP A 2 -21.68 18.65 -11.16
N PRO A 3 -22.81 17.93 -11.21
CA PRO A 3 -24.12 18.56 -11.40
C PRO A 3 -24.42 19.45 -10.19
N LEU A 4 -24.58 20.74 -10.46
CA LEU A 4 -24.82 21.78 -9.46
C LEU A 4 -26.33 21.83 -9.18
N ALA A 5 -26.72 21.78 -7.92
CA ALA A 5 -28.06 22.11 -7.49
C ALA A 5 -28.01 23.41 -6.69
N THR A 6 -28.97 24.30 -6.90
CA THR A 6 -29.08 25.58 -6.18
C THR A 6 -30.30 25.54 -5.28
N TYR A 7 -30.14 25.90 -4.01
CA TYR A 7 -31.28 26.18 -3.12
C TYR A 7 -31.16 27.60 -2.59
N TYR A 8 -32.30 28.22 -2.35
CA TYR A 8 -32.35 29.53 -1.71
C TYR A 8 -32.29 29.33 -0.19
N SER A 9 -31.21 29.79 0.44
CA SER A 9 -31.06 29.78 1.89
C SER A 9 -31.66 31.05 2.47
N LYS A 10 -32.68 30.90 3.33
CA LYS A 10 -33.33 32.04 3.99
C LYS A 10 -32.43 32.70 5.04
N ASP A 11 -31.48 31.95 5.60
CA ASP A 11 -30.60 32.40 6.67
C ASP A 11 -29.50 33.34 6.15
N THR A 12 -28.99 33.08 4.94
CA THR A 12 -27.95 33.90 4.29
C THR A 12 -28.52 34.87 3.25
N GLY A 13 -29.81 34.73 2.89
CA GLY A 13 -30.46 35.54 1.85
C GLY A 13 -29.89 35.31 0.46
N ALA A 14 -29.22 34.18 0.23
CA ALA A 14 -28.47 33.88 -0.98
C ALA A 14 -28.85 32.52 -1.58
N CYS A 15 -28.61 32.36 -2.89
CA CYS A 15 -28.68 31.06 -3.54
C CYS A 15 -27.36 30.31 -3.28
N GLU A 16 -27.43 29.25 -2.48
CA GLU A 16 -26.29 28.39 -2.19
C GLU A 16 -26.23 27.24 -3.18
N VAL A 17 -25.00 26.96 -3.63
CA VAL A 17 -24.69 25.91 -4.58
C VAL A 17 -24.26 24.67 -3.79
N TYR A 18 -24.95 23.55 -3.96
CA TYR A 18 -24.60 22.29 -3.34
C TYR A 18 -24.53 21.15 -4.36
N TYR A 19 -23.70 20.17 -4.05
CA TYR A 19 -23.49 19.00 -4.89
C TYR A 19 -24.10 17.76 -4.21
N LYS A 20 -25.35 17.46 -4.56
CA LYS A 20 -26.16 16.39 -3.94
C LYS A 20 -25.45 15.01 -3.86
N TYR A 21 -24.62 14.67 -4.84
CA TYR A 21 -23.95 13.37 -4.93
C TYR A 21 -22.47 13.40 -4.54
N GLN A 22 -21.90 14.58 -4.25
CA GLN A 22 -20.47 14.71 -3.97
C GLN A 22 -20.07 13.94 -2.72
N PHE A 23 -20.82 14.11 -1.63
CA PHE A 23 -20.61 13.41 -0.36
C PHE A 23 -20.66 11.89 -0.52
N SER A 24 -21.75 11.38 -1.13
CA SER A 24 -21.92 9.94 -1.35
C SER A 24 -20.82 9.38 -2.23
N TYR A 25 -20.43 10.09 -3.29
CA TYR A 25 -19.36 9.65 -4.19
C TYR A 25 -18.02 9.52 -3.44
N TYR A 26 -17.58 10.58 -2.74
CA TYR A 26 -16.31 10.55 -2.04
C TYR A 26 -16.29 9.49 -0.94
N LEU A 27 -17.37 9.34 -0.16
CA LEU A 27 -17.46 8.26 0.82
C LEU A 27 -17.40 6.87 0.20
N THR A 28 -18.17 6.61 -0.86
CA THR A 28 -18.14 5.30 -1.54
C THR A 28 -16.75 5.00 -2.09
N VAL A 29 -16.08 5.99 -2.67
CA VAL A 29 -14.72 5.87 -3.19
C VAL A 29 -13.73 5.57 -2.06
N SER A 30 -13.71 6.35 -0.98
CA SER A 30 -12.84 6.13 0.18
C SER A 30 -13.07 4.75 0.83
N ILE A 31 -14.32 4.33 0.98
CA ILE A 31 -14.63 3.00 1.54
C ILE A 31 -14.08 1.90 0.63
N THR A 32 -14.34 1.99 -0.66
CA THR A 32 -14.00 0.92 -1.62
C THR A 32 -12.50 0.85 -1.88
N LEU A 33 -11.83 1.99 -2.00
CA LEU A 33 -10.43 2.06 -2.40
C LEU A 33 -9.45 2.06 -1.22
N TYR A 34 -9.88 2.43 -0.01
CA TYR A 34 -9.00 2.54 1.15
C TYR A 34 -9.45 1.68 2.33
N PHE A 35 -10.63 1.92 2.91
CA PHE A 35 -11.03 1.25 4.15
C PHE A 35 -11.26 -0.25 3.99
N LEU A 36 -11.98 -0.66 2.95
CA LEU A 36 -12.25 -2.07 2.64
C LEU A 36 -10.94 -2.86 2.43
N PRO A 37 -10.01 -2.45 1.54
CA PRO A 37 -8.76 -3.18 1.38
C PRO A 37 -7.92 -3.19 2.67
N VAL A 38 -7.84 -2.09 3.41
CA VAL A 38 -7.09 -2.06 4.68
C VAL A 38 -7.69 -3.03 5.70
N PHE A 39 -9.01 -3.07 5.84
CA PHE A 39 -9.69 -3.99 6.75
C PHE A 39 -9.48 -5.46 6.38
N LEU A 40 -9.67 -5.81 5.10
CA LEU A 40 -9.43 -7.16 4.60
C LEU A 40 -7.98 -7.60 4.82
N MET A 41 -7.03 -6.69 4.66
CA MET A 41 -5.64 -6.98 4.90
C MET A 41 -5.36 -7.18 6.39
N ILE A 42 -5.77 -6.25 7.26
CA ILE A 42 -5.59 -6.38 8.72
C ILE A 42 -6.15 -7.72 9.22
N THR A 43 -7.35 -8.09 8.81
CA THR A 43 -7.97 -9.36 9.21
C THR A 43 -7.15 -10.56 8.73
N ALA A 44 -6.75 -10.60 7.46
CA ALA A 44 -5.92 -11.67 6.92
C ALA A 44 -4.58 -11.80 7.67
N TYR A 45 -3.90 -10.69 7.96
CA TYR A 45 -2.62 -10.72 8.69
C TYR A 45 -2.77 -11.12 10.15
N SER A 46 -3.81 -10.65 10.84
CA SER A 46 -4.12 -11.07 12.21
C SER A 46 -4.35 -12.58 12.28
N LEU A 47 -5.10 -13.15 11.33
CA LEU A 47 -5.31 -14.60 11.22
C LEU A 47 -4.01 -15.36 10.96
N ILE A 48 -3.14 -14.83 10.10
CA ILE A 48 -1.83 -15.43 9.83
C ILE A 48 -0.97 -15.41 11.10
N LEU A 49 -0.83 -14.26 11.77
CA LEU A 49 -0.03 -14.14 12.99
C LEU A 49 -0.56 -15.04 14.11
N TRP A 50 -1.89 -15.12 14.28
CA TRP A 50 -2.51 -16.05 15.19
C TRP A 50 -2.14 -17.50 14.82
N LYS A 51 -2.32 -17.89 13.56
CA LYS A 51 -2.02 -19.26 13.11
C LYS A 51 -0.54 -19.62 13.34
N LEU A 52 0.37 -18.65 13.18
CA LEU A 52 1.78 -18.83 13.48
C LEU A 52 2.01 -19.02 14.98
N TRP A 53 1.40 -18.17 15.82
CA TRP A 53 1.56 -18.21 17.28
C TRP A 53 1.05 -19.52 17.89
N ILE A 54 -0.11 -20.01 17.43
CA ILE A 54 -0.67 -21.29 17.91
C ILE A 54 0.10 -22.51 17.39
N SER A 55 0.77 -22.39 16.23
CA SER A 55 1.59 -23.46 15.65
C SER A 55 3.00 -23.53 16.24
N GLU A 56 3.43 -22.52 16.99
CA GLU A 56 4.75 -22.42 17.63
C GLU A 56 4.74 -23.06 19.04
N VAL A 57 3.57 -23.49 19.55
CA VAL A 57 3.46 -24.31 20.78
C VAL A 57 3.94 -25.74 20.46
N PRO A 58 5.00 -26.24 21.13
CA PRO A 58 5.89 -27.25 20.56
C PRO A 58 5.43 -28.67 20.86
N GLY A 59 5.32 -29.46 19.79
CA GLY A 59 5.18 -30.91 19.85
C GLY A 59 5.92 -31.54 18.68
N GLU A 60 7.25 -31.63 18.82
CA GLU A 60 8.17 -32.56 18.15
C GLU A 60 7.72 -33.14 16.79
N ARG A 61 7.92 -32.43 15.66
CA ARG A 61 7.82 -33.08 14.32
C ARG A 61 8.90 -32.63 13.35
N ASN A 62 9.94 -33.45 13.33
CA ASN A 62 10.88 -33.74 12.25
C ASN A 62 10.47 -33.19 10.86
N THR A 63 11.08 -32.10 10.36
CA THR A 63 11.04 -31.70 8.94
C THR A 63 11.89 -30.44 8.63
N GLN A 64 13.19 -30.63 8.37
CA GLN A 64 14.06 -29.53 7.94
C GLN A 64 13.56 -28.84 6.64
N ASN A 65 12.98 -29.61 5.71
CA ASN A 65 12.43 -29.07 4.46
C ASN A 65 11.15 -28.22 4.67
N ILE A 66 10.27 -28.60 5.61
CA ILE A 66 9.07 -27.80 5.95
C ILE A 66 9.50 -26.50 6.64
N ASN A 67 10.53 -26.55 7.49
CA ASN A 67 11.07 -25.37 8.15
C ASN A 67 11.66 -24.34 7.16
N VAL A 68 12.34 -24.78 6.10
CA VAL A 68 12.85 -23.88 5.05
C VAL A 68 11.70 -23.22 4.28
N GLN A 69 10.69 -23.97 3.85
CA GLN A 69 9.52 -23.40 3.16
C GLN A 69 8.73 -22.45 4.06
N TYR A 70 8.56 -22.79 5.33
CA TYR A 70 7.89 -21.96 6.33
C TYR A 70 8.61 -20.62 6.53
N ARG A 71 9.94 -20.64 6.68
CA ARG A 71 10.77 -19.42 6.79
C ARG A 71 10.67 -18.55 5.53
N ALA A 72 10.67 -19.16 4.35
CA ALA A 72 10.50 -18.42 3.09
C ALA A 72 9.12 -17.75 3.00
N ARG A 73 8.04 -18.47 3.35
CA ARG A 73 6.67 -17.92 3.40
C ARG A 73 6.56 -16.77 4.41
N LYS A 74 7.10 -16.92 5.62
CA LYS A 74 7.10 -15.86 6.66
C LYS A 74 7.83 -14.60 6.18
N LYS A 75 8.90 -14.75 5.40
CA LYS A 75 9.62 -13.62 4.78
C LYS A 75 8.75 -12.87 3.77
N VAL A 76 8.02 -13.59 2.91
CA VAL A 76 7.07 -12.98 1.95
C VAL A 76 5.95 -12.27 2.71
N ILE A 77 5.35 -12.92 3.71
CA ILE A 77 4.30 -12.32 4.54
C ILE A 77 4.79 -11.02 5.20
N LYS A 78 5.97 -11.04 5.83
CA LYS A 78 6.58 -9.84 6.44
C LYS A 78 6.80 -8.72 5.43
N MET A 79 7.22 -9.08 4.22
CA MET A 79 7.47 -8.11 3.16
C MET A 79 6.18 -7.48 2.65
N VAL A 80 5.13 -8.28 2.40
CA VAL A 80 3.82 -7.75 2.02
C VAL A 80 3.25 -6.87 3.14
N PHE A 81 3.46 -7.24 4.41
CA PHE A 81 3.09 -6.39 5.55
C PHE A 81 3.76 -5.00 5.51
N VAL A 82 5.06 -4.92 5.18
CA VAL A 82 5.74 -3.62 5.03
C VAL A 82 5.15 -2.79 3.88
N VAL A 83 4.85 -3.42 2.73
CA VAL A 83 4.21 -2.75 1.59
C VAL A 83 2.85 -2.18 1.98
N LEU A 84 2.10 -2.88 2.82
CA LEU A 84 0.80 -2.41 3.30
C LEU A 84 0.90 -1.23 4.24
N LEU A 85 1.84 -1.28 5.18
CA LEU A 85 2.11 -0.13 6.04
C LEU A 85 2.49 1.08 5.20
N ALA A 86 3.29 0.90 4.15
CA ALA A 86 3.64 1.98 3.23
C ALA A 86 2.41 2.51 2.48
N PHE A 87 1.55 1.62 1.96
CA PHE A 87 0.30 2.02 1.33
C PHE A 87 -0.57 2.85 2.28
N ILE A 88 -0.78 2.38 3.50
CA ILE A 88 -1.55 3.09 4.54
C ILE A 88 -0.92 4.46 4.81
N MET A 89 0.38 4.52 5.09
CA MET A 89 1.08 5.79 5.38
C MET A 89 1.01 6.78 4.23
N CYS A 90 1.07 6.32 2.98
CA CYS A 90 1.02 7.19 1.81
C CYS A 90 -0.38 7.74 1.53
N TRP A 91 -1.42 6.92 1.75
CA TRP A 91 -2.80 7.29 1.44
C TRP A 91 -3.55 7.93 2.60
N THR A 92 -3.16 7.67 3.85
CA THR A 92 -3.85 8.24 5.05
C THR A 92 -3.97 9.76 5.01
N PRO A 93 -2.90 10.54 4.70
CA PRO A 93 -3.01 12.00 4.71
C PRO A 93 -4.01 12.51 3.66
N PHE A 94 -4.07 11.85 2.50
CA PHE A 94 -4.99 12.19 1.43
C PHE A 94 -6.43 11.82 1.79
N GLU A 95 -6.65 10.62 2.33
CA GLU A 95 -7.98 10.21 2.80
C GLU A 95 -8.49 11.09 3.95
N ALA A 96 -7.60 11.53 4.85
CA ALA A 96 -7.95 12.48 5.89
C ALA A 96 -8.43 13.82 5.29
N LEU A 97 -7.79 14.32 4.23
CA LEU A 97 -8.26 15.51 3.51
C LEU A 97 -9.61 15.33 2.85
N VAL A 98 -9.82 14.21 2.16
CA VAL A 98 -11.10 13.90 1.52
C VAL A 98 -12.22 13.90 2.57
N LEU A 99 -11.99 13.27 3.72
CA LEU A 99 -12.95 13.27 4.83
C LEU A 99 -13.17 14.68 5.39
N LEU A 100 -12.13 15.46 5.65
CA LEU A 100 -12.25 16.84 6.14
C LEU A 100 -13.07 17.72 5.18
N GLN A 101 -12.84 17.61 3.88
CA GLN A 101 -13.59 18.37 2.86
C GLN A 101 -15.03 17.89 2.68
N THR A 102 -15.31 16.66 3.10
CA THR A 102 -16.64 16.04 3.01
C THR A 102 -17.56 16.51 4.16
N PHE A 103 -16.99 17.01 5.27
CA PHE A 103 -17.73 17.59 6.41
C PHE A 103 -17.42 19.09 6.61
N PRO A 104 -17.80 19.97 5.66
CA PRO A 104 -17.41 21.38 5.67
C PRO A 104 -18.07 22.20 6.78
N GLU A 105 -19.25 21.79 7.29
CA GLU A 105 -20.00 22.55 8.29
C GLU A 105 -19.30 22.70 9.65
N GLN A 106 -18.20 21.97 9.89
CA GLN A 106 -17.51 21.96 11.19
C GLN A 106 -16.13 22.63 11.17
N PHE A 107 -15.63 23.10 10.02
CA PHE A 107 -14.26 23.61 9.91
C PHE A 107 -14.19 24.96 9.17
N GLN A 108 -13.89 26.04 9.89
CA GLN A 108 -13.25 27.21 9.28
C GLN A 108 -11.88 26.78 8.74
N GLU A 109 -11.56 27.09 7.47
CA GLU A 109 -10.29 26.70 6.86
C GLU A 109 -9.11 27.30 7.65
N PRO A 110 -8.33 26.49 8.39
CA PRO A 110 -7.20 27.00 9.13
C PRO A 110 -5.99 27.18 8.20
N GLU A 111 -5.09 28.09 8.55
CA GLU A 111 -3.91 28.44 7.73
C GLU A 111 -2.98 27.23 7.45
N TRP A 112 -2.94 26.25 8.36
CA TRP A 112 -2.15 25.03 8.18
C TRP A 112 -2.73 24.05 7.14
N LEU A 113 -4.00 24.21 6.74
CA LEU A 113 -4.69 23.28 5.84
C LEU A 113 -4.06 23.25 4.45
N GLU A 114 -3.52 24.37 3.98
CA GLU A 114 -2.83 24.43 2.68
C GLU A 114 -1.53 23.61 2.70
N ASN A 115 -0.71 23.77 3.74
CA ASN A 115 0.50 22.97 3.91
C ASN A 115 0.18 21.47 4.03
N PHE A 116 -0.91 21.13 4.73
CA PHE A 116 -1.37 19.76 4.85
C PHE A 116 -1.88 19.18 3.51
N LYS A 117 -2.58 19.99 2.69
CA LYS A 117 -2.97 19.64 1.32
C LYS A 117 -1.75 19.23 0.48
N TRP A 118 -0.71 20.07 0.46
CA TRP A 118 0.53 19.76 -0.26
C TRP A 118 1.20 18.47 0.23
N LEU A 119 1.31 18.31 1.55
CA LEU A 119 1.90 17.12 2.15
C LEU A 119 1.16 15.85 1.75
N ALA A 120 -0.17 15.88 1.78
CA ALA A 120 -0.98 14.72 1.47
C ALA A 120 -0.89 14.30 0.00
N TYR A 121 -0.92 15.27 -0.92
CA TYR A 121 -0.69 14.99 -2.33
C TYR A 121 0.70 14.40 -2.55
N PHE A 122 1.72 14.96 -1.90
CA PHE A 122 3.09 14.44 -2.00
C PHE A 122 3.16 12.96 -1.60
N PHE A 123 2.61 12.59 -0.45
CA PHE A 123 2.60 11.19 0.01
C PHE A 123 1.80 10.27 -0.90
N ALA A 124 0.62 10.70 -1.38
CA ALA A 124 -0.19 9.90 -2.30
C ALA A 124 0.57 9.60 -3.60
N TYR A 125 1.26 10.58 -4.17
CA TYR A 125 2.08 10.39 -5.38
C TYR A 125 3.36 9.57 -5.11
N ALA A 126 3.96 9.70 -3.92
CA ALA A 126 5.15 8.95 -3.54
C ALA A 126 4.91 7.43 -3.38
N ASN A 127 3.66 6.98 -3.21
CA ASN A 127 3.29 5.56 -3.05
C ASN A 127 3.94 4.65 -4.11
N SER A 128 3.92 5.06 -5.38
CA SER A 128 4.50 4.27 -6.48
C SER A 128 6.02 4.20 -6.43
N PHE A 129 6.70 5.24 -5.93
CA PHE A 129 8.16 5.30 -5.81
C PHE A 129 8.69 4.50 -4.61
N ILE A 130 7.91 4.45 -3.52
CA ILE A 130 8.28 3.73 -2.30
C ILE A 130 8.33 2.22 -2.52
N ASN A 131 7.49 1.69 -3.41
CA ASN A 131 7.46 0.27 -3.75
C ASN A 131 8.87 -0.26 -4.14
N PRO A 132 9.54 0.21 -5.22
CA PRO A 132 10.90 -0.19 -5.56
C PRO A 132 11.92 -0.11 -4.41
N ILE A 133 11.80 0.89 -3.52
CA ILE A 133 12.68 1.03 -2.35
C ILE A 133 12.44 -0.10 -1.36
N ILE A 134 11.17 -0.42 -1.06
CA ILE A 134 10.80 -1.53 -0.17
C ILE A 134 11.27 -2.86 -0.77
N TYR A 135 10.96 -3.12 -2.04
CA TYR A 135 11.33 -4.36 -2.73
C TYR A 135 12.86 -4.50 -2.84
N GLY A 136 13.56 -3.44 -3.25
CA GLY A 136 15.02 -3.43 -3.44
C GLY A 136 15.82 -3.41 -2.14
N GLY A 137 15.31 -2.78 -1.09
CA GLY A 137 15.96 -2.71 0.22
C GLY A 137 15.76 -3.97 1.07
N ILE A 138 14.55 -4.54 1.06
CA ILE A 138 14.15 -5.57 2.04
C ILE A 138 14.22 -6.99 1.45
N TYR A 139 13.94 -7.16 0.17
CA TYR A 139 13.88 -8.50 -0.43
C TYR A 139 15.15 -8.84 -1.20
N LYS A 140 16.07 -9.52 -0.52
CA LYS A 140 17.37 -9.98 -1.06
C LYS A 140 17.28 -10.57 -2.47
N THR A 141 16.27 -11.40 -2.77
CA THR A 141 16.12 -12.02 -4.09
C THR A 141 15.73 -11.02 -5.19
N PHE A 142 14.91 -9.99 -4.89
CA PHE A 142 14.63 -8.91 -5.84
C PHE A 142 15.80 -7.94 -5.92
N ARG A 143 16.52 -7.70 -4.83
CA ARG A 143 17.78 -6.93 -4.88
C ARG A 143 18.80 -7.60 -5.79
N ASP A 144 18.94 -8.92 -5.72
CA ASP A 144 19.87 -9.67 -6.56
C ASP A 144 19.45 -9.60 -8.05
N GLY A 145 18.14 -9.69 -8.36
CA GLY A 145 17.61 -9.47 -9.71
C GLY A 145 17.71 -8.02 -10.21
N PHE A 146 17.45 -7.04 -9.34
CA PHE A 146 17.54 -5.61 -9.64
C PHE A 146 18.99 -5.18 -9.87
N CYS A 147 19.91 -5.67 -9.03
CA CYS A 147 21.34 -5.54 -9.25
C CYS A 147 21.78 -6.25 -10.53
N LEU A 148 21.21 -7.41 -10.88
CA LEU A 148 21.50 -8.08 -12.15
C LEU A 148 21.06 -7.22 -13.33
N VAL A 149 19.85 -6.67 -13.34
CA VAL A 149 19.37 -5.78 -14.42
C VAL A 149 20.23 -4.51 -14.53
N LEU A 150 20.55 -3.86 -13.40
CA LEU A 150 21.40 -2.67 -13.39
C LEU A 150 22.85 -2.96 -13.79
N LYS A 151 23.41 -4.12 -13.42
CA LYS A 151 24.77 -4.54 -13.78
C LYS A 151 24.85 -5.14 -15.19
N CYS A 152 23.78 -5.74 -15.72
CA CYS A 152 23.71 -6.23 -17.10
C CYS A 152 23.59 -5.10 -18.13
N GLY A 153 23.17 -3.89 -17.72
CA GLY A 153 23.34 -2.67 -18.52
C GLY A 153 24.80 -2.21 -18.66
N PHE A 154 25.68 -2.61 -17.72
CA PHE A 154 27.11 -2.25 -17.71
C PHE A 154 28.09 -3.40 -17.96
N ARG A 155 27.62 -4.65 -18.01
CA ARG A 155 28.43 -5.82 -18.37
C ARG A 155 27.70 -6.70 -19.37
N ARG A 156 27.77 -6.28 -20.64
CA ARG A 156 27.73 -7.21 -21.77
C ARG A 156 29.12 -7.85 -21.90
N ASN A 157 29.48 -8.75 -20.98
CA ASN A 157 30.48 -9.78 -21.29
C ASN A 157 30.47 -10.94 -20.28
N GLY A 158 30.28 -12.16 -20.79
CA GLY A 158 30.63 -13.40 -20.09
C GLY A 158 29.49 -14.18 -19.44
N TYR A 159 28.38 -14.44 -20.15
CA TYR A 159 27.51 -15.57 -19.77
C TYR A 159 28.24 -16.88 -20.13
N ASN A 160 29.06 -17.37 -19.20
CA ASN A 160 29.68 -18.68 -19.34
C ASN A 160 28.57 -19.73 -19.34
N ARG A 161 28.41 -20.38 -20.49
CA ARG A 161 27.55 -21.55 -20.69
C ARG A 161 27.87 -22.59 -19.62
N HIS A 162 26.81 -23.17 -19.05
CA HIS A 162 26.81 -24.48 -18.42
C HIS A 162 27.76 -25.44 -19.16
N PRO A 163 28.69 -26.14 -18.49
CA PRO A 163 29.33 -27.28 -19.11
C PRO A 163 28.29 -28.39 -19.21
N ARG A 164 27.98 -28.78 -20.47
CA ARG A 164 27.30 -30.03 -20.79
C ARG A 164 28.03 -31.18 -20.09
N SER A 165 27.26 -31.99 -19.38
CA SER A 165 27.59 -33.34 -18.97
C SER A 165 28.27 -34.09 -20.13
N ARG A 166 29.50 -34.53 -19.90
CA ARG A 166 30.21 -35.47 -20.76
C ARG A 166 29.77 -36.87 -20.34
N MET A 167 28.78 -37.41 -21.03
CA MET A 167 28.49 -38.84 -21.06
C MET A 167 29.49 -39.43 -22.06
N THR A 168 30.46 -40.19 -21.59
CA THR A 168 31.32 -41.03 -22.41
C THR A 168 31.09 -42.47 -21.99
N PHE A 169 30.89 -43.29 -23.01
CA PHE A 169 30.67 -44.73 -23.04
C PHE A 169 31.67 -45.53 -22.20
#